data_AF-A0A6J1NXQ5-F1
#
_entry.id   AF-A0A6J1NXQ5-F1
#
_cell.length_a   1.000
_cell.length_b   1.000
_cell.length_c   1.000
_cell.angle_alpha   90.00
_cell.angle_beta   90.00
_cell.angle_gamma   90.00
#
_symmetry.space_group_name_H-M   'P 1'
#
loop_
_entity.id
_entity.type
_entity.pdbx_description
1 polymer ?
#
loop_
_entity_poly.entity_id
_entity_poly.type
_entity_poly.pdbx_seq_one_letter_code
_entity_poly.pdbx_strand_id
1 'polypeptide(L)'
;MQTCYTSIADSMTATIDLDMLLYNKMIFDYRINVSAPFLNSTTNFGVTVGQTSFKYPKLAVSFVNQWIDKSSIRRISDVLDVDDIVNKTSFLIVSATYLKVTWEFPFDIRLTKNMKFHHHDGNISIVPMMKRTATCLYLEDPITGALFVNLKLAAFGMSLTIAVPSTPRHLVELIQQLSPQTLQGVYNRMEYENVDVMLPRFKIKSGVDWNKHLKKIGLHIVFNETNSGLNGILTQNSQIKNIYLSKVKQKSVIDVDEMGIYRHKVNGKIYIITNFIKYAPHCFIHRNFFNDPHPLRDNFGPMVKADRPFLFFVNLQKDPSNRLDMQELITGMLMIMAIDGITCSPRTLHHQRPNSRENFNRKTQHLISRPKVQTPDLVTHIGQLIDQRGSY
;
A
#
# COMPACT_ATOMS: atom_id res chain seq x y z
N MET A 1 20.17 1.41 -22.18
CA MET A 1 18.86 0.89 -22.62
C MET A 1 17.87 1.16 -21.51
N GLN A 2 16.85 1.98 -21.76
CA GLN A 2 15.71 2.09 -20.84
C GLN A 2 14.88 0.81 -20.98
N THR A 3 14.73 0.08 -19.89
CA THR A 3 13.74 -0.98 -19.75
C THR A 3 12.46 -0.40 -19.16
N CYS A 4 11.31 -1.07 -19.35
CA CYS A 4 10.05 -0.70 -18.69
C CYS A 4 10.23 -0.53 -17.18
N TYR A 5 11.07 -1.37 -16.55
CA TYR A 5 11.39 -1.22 -15.13
C TYR A 5 12.14 0.08 -14.82
N THR A 6 13.17 0.45 -15.59
CA THR A 6 13.89 1.72 -15.34
C THR A 6 12.96 2.92 -15.49
N SER A 7 12.00 2.89 -16.43
CA SER A 7 10.99 3.93 -16.56
C SER A 7 10.02 3.98 -15.36
N ILE A 8 9.61 2.83 -14.83
CA ILE A 8 8.81 2.75 -13.60
C ILE A 8 9.61 3.25 -12.39
N ALA A 9 10.88 2.86 -12.27
CA ALA A 9 11.75 3.31 -11.20
C ALA A 9 11.96 4.83 -11.25
N ASP A 10 12.15 5.39 -12.44
CA ASP A 10 12.26 6.85 -12.64
C ASP A 10 10.94 7.56 -12.28
N SER A 11 9.80 7.01 -12.70
CA SER A 11 8.46 7.52 -12.36
C SER A 11 8.19 7.47 -10.85
N MET A 12 8.56 6.37 -10.19
CA MET A 12 8.51 6.25 -8.73
C MET A 12 9.44 7.25 -8.06
N THR A 13 10.64 7.47 -8.59
CA THR A 13 11.62 8.41 -8.04
C THR A 13 11.15 9.87 -8.15
N ALA A 14 10.44 10.22 -9.23
CA ALA A 14 9.76 11.51 -9.35
C ALA A 14 8.55 11.65 -8.40
N THR A 15 7.98 10.52 -7.95
CA THR A 15 6.84 10.45 -7.02
C THR A 15 7.30 10.36 -5.54
N ILE A 16 8.61 10.30 -5.27
CA ILE A 16 9.21 10.31 -3.91
C ILE A 16 9.01 11.66 -3.18
N ASP A 17 8.20 12.57 -3.73
CA ASP A 17 7.67 13.71 -2.99
C ASP A 17 6.71 13.24 -1.87
N LEU A 18 7.34 12.93 -0.73
CA LEU A 18 6.85 12.85 0.67
C LEU A 18 5.97 11.66 1.08
N ASP A 19 5.20 11.05 0.19
CA ASP A 19 4.06 10.21 0.59
C ASP A 19 4.22 8.70 0.34
N MET A 20 5.06 8.28 -0.62
CA MET A 20 5.32 6.88 -0.94
C MET A 20 6.79 6.52 -0.71
N LEU A 21 7.03 5.42 0.00
CA LEU A 21 8.35 4.87 0.24
C LEU A 21 8.38 3.42 -0.24
N LEU A 22 9.39 3.07 -1.04
CA LEU A 22 9.65 1.72 -1.53
C LEU A 22 11.09 1.34 -1.25
N TYR A 23 11.30 0.25 -0.52
CA TYR A 23 12.61 -0.28 -0.20
C TYR A 23 12.71 -1.72 -0.68
N ASN A 24 13.68 -1.99 -1.54
CA ASN A 24 13.96 -3.33 -2.04
C ASN A 24 15.40 -3.71 -1.70
N LYS A 25 15.57 -4.91 -1.14
CA LYS A 25 16.89 -5.43 -0.82
C LYS A 25 17.01 -6.91 -1.08
N MET A 26 18.10 -7.29 -1.74
CA MET A 26 18.57 -8.67 -1.81
C MET A 26 19.58 -8.90 -0.69
N ILE A 27 19.38 -9.96 0.09
CA ILE A 27 20.26 -10.32 1.20
C ILE A 27 20.84 -11.70 0.91
N PHE A 28 22.15 -11.76 0.70
CA PHE A 28 22.89 -13.00 0.45
C PHE A 28 23.57 -13.51 1.71
N ASP A 29 23.82 -14.82 1.78
CA ASP A 29 24.70 -15.38 2.79
C ASP A 29 26.14 -14.82 2.60
N TYR A 30 26.84 -14.56 3.69
CA TYR A 30 28.20 -14.01 3.67
C TYR A 30 29.21 -14.86 2.88
N ARG A 31 28.97 -16.16 2.70
CA ARG A 31 29.84 -17.08 1.94
C ARG A 31 29.65 -16.94 0.42
N ILE A 32 28.61 -16.25 -0.02
CA ILE A 32 28.29 -16.00 -1.42
C ILE A 32 29.02 -14.75 -1.86
N ASN A 33 29.94 -14.88 -2.82
CA ASN A 33 30.58 -13.72 -3.41
C ASN A 33 29.84 -13.31 -4.68
N VAL A 34 29.19 -12.13 -4.63
CA VAL A 34 28.35 -11.60 -5.71
C VAL A 34 29.21 -10.86 -6.74
N SER A 35 28.94 -11.07 -8.03
CA SER A 35 29.70 -10.44 -9.11
C SER A 35 29.46 -8.94 -9.19
N ALA A 36 30.52 -8.16 -9.42
CA ALA A 36 30.41 -6.70 -9.58
C ALA A 36 29.47 -6.28 -10.72
N PRO A 37 29.44 -6.96 -11.90
CA PRO A 37 28.46 -6.66 -12.94
C PRO A 37 27.01 -6.81 -12.45
N PHE A 38 26.72 -7.81 -11.61
CA PHE A 38 25.39 -7.98 -11.02
C PHE A 38 25.09 -6.87 -10.00
N LEU A 39 26.03 -6.54 -9.11
CA LEU A 39 25.82 -5.44 -8.15
C LEU A 39 25.51 -4.11 -8.87
N ASN A 40 26.27 -3.80 -9.93
CA ASN A 40 26.06 -2.58 -10.72
C ASN A 40 24.75 -2.60 -11.50
N SER A 41 24.22 -3.78 -11.85
CA SER A 41 22.92 -3.84 -12.51
C SER A 41 21.79 -3.56 -11.52
N THR A 42 21.89 -4.02 -10.26
CA THR A 42 20.83 -3.85 -9.24
C THR A 42 20.49 -2.39 -8.92
N THR A 43 21.46 -1.47 -9.02
CA THR A 43 21.23 -0.04 -8.78
C THR A 43 20.25 0.56 -9.78
N ASN A 44 20.28 0.09 -11.03
CA ASN A 44 19.33 0.52 -12.07
C ASN A 44 17.89 0.06 -11.75
N PHE A 45 17.73 -0.92 -10.86
CA PHE A 45 16.44 -1.42 -10.42
C PHE A 45 16.02 -0.86 -9.05
N GLY A 46 16.77 0.09 -8.47
CA GLY A 46 16.50 0.61 -7.13
C GLY A 46 16.59 -0.47 -6.05
N VAL A 47 17.34 -1.56 -6.32
CA VAL A 47 17.52 -2.68 -5.39
C VAL A 47 18.88 -2.54 -4.73
N THR A 48 18.88 -2.53 -3.39
CA THR A 48 20.13 -2.60 -2.63
C THR A 48 20.54 -4.06 -2.41
N VAL A 49 21.84 -4.32 -2.34
CA VAL A 49 22.36 -5.64 -2.00
C VAL A 49 23.04 -5.58 -0.64
N GLY A 50 22.79 -6.59 0.19
CA GLY A 50 23.48 -6.78 1.46
C GLY A 50 23.88 -8.23 1.66
N GLN A 51 24.78 -8.44 2.62
CA GLN A 51 25.21 -9.76 3.05
C GLN A 51 25.07 -9.89 4.55
N THR A 52 24.73 -11.09 5.01
CA THR A 52 24.70 -11.43 6.44
C THR A 52 24.96 -12.93 6.62
N SER A 53 25.17 -13.37 7.86
CA SER A 53 25.35 -14.79 8.15
C SER A 53 24.02 -15.43 8.52
N PHE A 54 23.49 -16.29 7.63
CA PHE A 54 22.26 -17.03 7.91
C PHE A 54 22.46 -18.18 8.91
N LYS A 55 23.72 -18.50 9.26
CA LYS A 55 24.06 -19.35 10.41
C LYS A 55 23.53 -18.79 11.73
N TYR A 56 23.35 -17.47 11.83
CA TYR A 56 22.81 -16.79 13.01
C TYR A 56 21.50 -16.08 12.69
N PRO A 57 20.36 -16.81 12.57
CA PRO A 57 19.07 -16.26 12.14
C PRO A 57 18.64 -14.98 12.88
N LYS A 58 18.79 -14.94 14.21
CA LYS A 58 18.41 -13.77 15.01
C LYS A 58 19.18 -12.51 14.64
N LEU A 59 20.49 -12.63 14.37
CA LEU A 59 21.33 -11.50 13.97
C LEU A 59 20.99 -11.05 12.55
N ALA A 60 20.78 -12.00 11.63
CA ALA A 60 20.37 -11.71 10.26
C ALA A 60 19.02 -10.99 10.20
N VAL A 61 18.02 -11.48 10.94
CA VAL A 61 16.70 -10.83 11.05
C VAL A 61 16.82 -9.43 11.66
N SER A 62 17.58 -9.27 12.74
CA SER A 62 17.81 -7.97 13.38
C SER A 62 18.45 -6.97 12.41
N PHE A 63 19.46 -7.40 11.64
CA PHE A 63 20.12 -6.56 10.64
C PHE A 63 19.15 -6.04 9.58
N VAL A 64 18.30 -6.91 9.04
CA VAL A 64 17.34 -6.54 7.99
C VAL A 64 16.23 -5.66 8.55
N ASN A 65 15.64 -6.03 9.69
CA ASN A 65 14.54 -5.28 10.29
C ASN A 65 15.00 -3.90 10.77
N GLN A 66 16.22 -3.76 11.33
CA GLN A 66 16.77 -2.44 11.70
C GLN A 66 17.03 -1.56 10.47
N TRP A 67 17.49 -2.15 9.37
CA TRP A 67 17.68 -1.41 8.12
C TRP A 67 16.35 -0.83 7.61
N ILE A 68 15.27 -1.61 7.60
CA ILE A 68 13.94 -1.14 7.15
C ILE A 68 13.34 -0.14 8.14
N ASP A 69 13.45 -0.40 9.44
CA ASP A 69 12.95 0.50 10.48
C ASP A 69 13.61 1.88 10.39
N LYS A 70 14.95 1.92 10.26
CA LYS A 70 15.69 3.17 10.08
C LYS A 70 15.34 3.86 8.76
N SER A 71 15.32 3.11 7.65
CA SER A 71 15.06 3.68 6.32
C SER A 71 13.66 4.26 6.23
N SER A 72 12.67 3.58 6.82
CA SER A 72 11.27 3.99 6.83
C SER A 72 10.91 4.99 7.95
N ILE A 73 11.88 5.51 8.71
CA ILE A 73 11.63 6.42 9.85
C ILE A 73 10.62 5.80 10.83
N ARG A 74 10.84 4.52 11.19
CA ARG A 74 10.04 3.72 12.12
C ARG A 74 8.59 3.47 11.68
N ARG A 75 8.30 3.57 10.39
CA ARG A 75 6.95 3.33 9.85
C ARG A 75 6.70 1.85 9.56
N ILE A 76 7.75 1.10 9.24
CA ILE A 76 7.72 -0.33 8.96
C ILE A 76 8.73 -1.04 9.85
N SER A 77 8.26 -1.97 10.67
CA SER A 77 9.08 -2.87 11.49
C SER A 77 8.81 -4.33 11.11
N ASP A 78 9.67 -5.26 11.49
CA ASP A 78 9.40 -6.71 11.51
C ASP A 78 8.95 -7.26 10.15
N VAL A 79 9.79 -7.14 9.13
CA VAL A 79 9.52 -7.66 7.77
C VAL A 79 9.92 -9.12 7.65
N LEU A 80 11.02 -9.49 8.31
CA LEU A 80 11.47 -10.87 8.45
C LEU A 80 11.22 -11.38 9.87
N ASP A 81 10.82 -12.64 9.96
CA ASP A 81 10.73 -13.43 11.18
C ASP A 81 11.91 -14.40 11.27
N VAL A 82 12.25 -14.86 12.47
CA VAL A 82 13.37 -15.82 12.67
C VAL A 82 13.15 -17.11 11.89
N ASP A 83 11.90 -17.56 11.81
CA ASP A 83 11.51 -18.77 11.08
C ASP A 83 11.59 -18.62 9.54
N ASP A 84 11.82 -17.40 9.04
CA ASP A 84 12.08 -17.17 7.61
C ASP A 84 13.50 -17.60 7.19
N ILE A 85 14.41 -17.80 8.15
CA ILE A 85 15.80 -18.17 7.91
C ILE A 85 16.05 -19.58 8.44
N VAL A 86 16.36 -20.50 7.53
CA VAL A 86 16.64 -21.91 7.81
C VAL A 86 18.10 -22.24 7.47
N ASN A 87 18.62 -23.39 7.93
CA ASN A 87 20.03 -23.77 7.73
C ASN A 87 20.52 -23.74 6.27
N LYS A 88 19.61 -23.89 5.30
CA LYS A 88 19.93 -23.87 3.87
C LYS A 88 19.70 -22.54 3.17
N THR A 89 19.24 -21.50 3.88
CA THR A 89 18.98 -20.19 3.27
C THR A 89 20.23 -19.67 2.54
N SER A 90 20.06 -19.40 1.24
CA SER A 90 21.12 -18.94 0.34
C SER A 90 21.01 -17.44 0.09
N PHE A 91 19.86 -16.96 -0.37
CA PHE A 91 19.55 -15.53 -0.39
C PHE A 91 18.05 -15.26 -0.31
N LEU A 92 17.72 -14.05 0.11
CA LEU A 92 16.37 -13.55 0.35
C LEU A 92 16.14 -12.26 -0.44
N ILE A 93 14.91 -12.06 -0.93
CA ILE A 93 14.45 -10.78 -1.43
C ILE A 93 13.47 -10.21 -0.40
N VAL A 94 13.73 -8.99 0.03
CA VAL A 94 12.89 -8.28 0.98
C VAL A 94 12.44 -6.97 0.35
N SER A 95 11.12 -6.77 0.33
CA SER A 95 10.50 -5.53 -0.11
C SER A 95 9.68 -4.92 1.03
N ALA A 96 9.74 -3.61 1.18
CA ALA A 96 8.97 -2.89 2.17
C ALA A 96 8.38 -1.61 1.56
N THR A 97 7.07 -1.41 1.73
CA THR A 97 6.40 -0.21 1.26
C THR A 97 5.57 0.48 2.30
N TYR A 98 5.60 1.80 2.24
CA TYR A 98 4.76 2.67 3.05
C TYR A 98 4.14 3.72 2.15
N LEU A 99 2.82 3.85 2.23
CA LEU A 99 2.07 4.92 1.57
C LEU A 99 1.26 5.68 2.62
N LYS A 100 1.55 6.97 2.77
CA LYS A 100 0.66 7.92 3.43
C LYS A 100 -0.19 8.57 2.35
N VAL A 101 -1.50 8.42 2.42
CA VAL A 101 -2.39 9.09 1.47
C VAL A 101 -2.51 10.55 1.87
N THR A 102 -2.17 11.44 0.94
CA THR A 102 -2.38 12.88 1.03
C THR A 102 -3.29 13.31 -0.11
N TRP A 103 -4.46 13.84 0.21
CA TRP A 103 -5.44 14.22 -0.81
C TRP A 103 -5.05 15.52 -1.53
N GLU A 104 -5.40 15.65 -2.82
CA GLU A 104 -5.32 16.95 -3.52
C GLU A 104 -6.30 17.97 -2.94
N PHE A 105 -7.40 17.48 -2.39
CA PHE A 105 -8.35 18.27 -1.62
C PHE A 105 -8.64 17.52 -0.32
N PRO A 106 -8.38 18.07 0.87
CA PRO A 106 -8.53 17.34 2.13
C PRO A 106 -10.00 17.05 2.46
N PHE A 107 -10.21 16.09 3.37
CA PHE A 107 -11.49 15.94 4.06
C PHE A 107 -11.56 16.92 5.24
N ASP A 108 -12.74 17.44 5.56
CA ASP A 108 -12.90 18.28 6.75
C ASP A 108 -13.00 17.39 7.99
N ILE A 109 -12.00 17.46 8.87
CA ILE A 109 -11.94 16.69 10.11
C ILE A 109 -13.15 16.93 11.03
N ARG A 110 -13.82 18.09 10.91
CA ARG A 110 -15.02 18.42 11.69
C ARG A 110 -16.25 17.65 11.21
N LEU A 111 -16.23 17.16 9.98
CA LEU A 111 -17.30 16.34 9.40
C LEU A 111 -17.08 14.84 9.63
N THR A 112 -15.90 14.45 10.11
CA THR A 112 -15.62 13.07 10.49
C THR A 112 -16.48 12.68 11.70
N LYS A 113 -17.28 11.63 11.54
CA LYS A 113 -18.17 11.12 12.60
C LYS A 113 -18.01 9.62 12.78
N ASN A 114 -18.18 9.16 14.02
CA ASN A 114 -18.23 7.74 14.31
C ASN A 114 -19.48 7.12 13.70
N MET A 115 -19.31 6.12 12.83
CA MET A 115 -20.39 5.44 12.12
C MET A 115 -20.20 3.93 12.11
N LYS A 116 -21.30 3.20 11.92
CA LYS A 116 -21.29 1.75 11.80
C LYS A 116 -20.55 1.32 10.53
N PHE A 117 -19.71 0.29 10.66
CA PHE A 117 -19.10 -0.44 9.56
C PHE A 117 -19.53 -1.91 9.67
N HIS A 118 -20.11 -2.44 8.59
CA HIS A 118 -20.73 -3.75 8.53
C HIS A 118 -19.75 -4.76 7.93
N HIS A 119 -19.20 -5.64 8.75
CA HIS A 119 -18.23 -6.66 8.34
C HIS A 119 -18.87 -7.79 7.51
N HIS A 120 -18.06 -8.59 6.81
CA HIS A 120 -18.56 -9.70 6.00
C HIS A 120 -19.22 -10.81 6.86
N ASP A 121 -18.73 -10.99 8.08
CA ASP A 121 -19.17 -11.99 9.06
C ASP A 121 -20.46 -11.58 9.81
N GLY A 122 -21.00 -10.39 9.48
CA GLY A 122 -22.18 -9.82 10.12
C GLY A 122 -21.89 -9.00 11.37
N ASN A 123 -20.63 -8.94 11.84
CA ASN A 123 -20.25 -8.07 12.93
C ASN A 123 -20.35 -6.59 12.54
N ILE A 124 -20.48 -5.72 13.54
CA ILE A 124 -20.53 -4.27 13.34
C ILE A 124 -19.48 -3.61 14.23
N SER A 125 -18.63 -2.79 13.63
CA SER A 125 -17.72 -1.90 14.35
C SER A 125 -18.16 -0.45 14.20
N ILE A 126 -17.68 0.41 15.10
CA ILE A 126 -17.84 1.86 14.98
C ILE A 126 -16.50 2.43 14.57
N VAL A 127 -16.47 3.13 13.43
CA VAL A 127 -15.25 3.69 12.84
C VAL A 127 -15.40 5.18 12.56
N PRO A 128 -14.32 5.97 12.66
CA PRO A 128 -14.32 7.36 12.21
C PRO A 128 -14.50 7.40 10.68
N MET A 129 -15.67 7.89 10.25
CA MET A 129 -16.06 8.01 8.85
C MET A 129 -15.88 9.46 8.40
N MET A 130 -14.91 9.69 7.51
CA MET A 130 -14.63 10.99 6.91
C MET A 130 -15.70 11.29 5.86
N LYS A 131 -16.12 12.55 5.72
CA LYS A 131 -17.12 12.97 4.73
C LYS A 131 -16.64 14.16 3.92
N ARG A 132 -16.90 14.14 2.61
CA ARG A 132 -16.68 15.29 1.70
C ARG A 132 -17.54 15.15 0.45
N THR A 133 -18.08 16.28 -0.03
CA THR A 133 -18.66 16.40 -1.38
C THR A 133 -17.57 16.80 -2.36
N ALA A 134 -17.42 16.07 -3.47
CA ALA A 134 -16.35 16.32 -4.43
C ALA A 134 -16.80 16.10 -5.87
N THR A 135 -16.31 16.94 -6.78
CA THR A 135 -16.35 16.65 -8.22
C THR A 135 -15.22 15.68 -8.56
N CYS A 136 -15.56 14.43 -8.83
CA CYS A 136 -14.59 13.36 -9.04
C CYS A 136 -15.11 12.32 -10.04
N LEU A 137 -14.21 11.46 -10.53
CA LEU A 137 -14.57 10.34 -11.38
C LEU A 137 -15.40 9.33 -10.58
N TYR A 138 -16.55 8.96 -11.13
CA TYR A 138 -17.55 8.10 -10.52
C TYR A 138 -18.10 7.12 -11.54
N LEU A 139 -18.45 5.93 -11.07
CA LEU A 139 -19.22 4.96 -11.83
C LEU A 139 -20.04 4.09 -10.87
N GLU A 140 -21.34 4.00 -11.12
CA GLU A 140 -22.16 2.90 -10.61
C GLU A 140 -22.15 1.81 -11.67
N ASP A 141 -21.41 0.73 -11.42
CA ASP A 141 -21.17 -0.28 -12.45
C ASP A 141 -22.13 -1.46 -12.30
N PRO A 142 -23.13 -1.62 -13.20
CA PRO A 142 -24.06 -2.74 -13.12
C PRO A 142 -23.39 -4.08 -13.43
N ILE A 143 -22.24 -4.08 -14.11
CA ILE A 143 -21.51 -5.30 -14.47
C ILE A 143 -20.85 -5.93 -13.25
N THR A 144 -20.14 -5.11 -12.46
CA THR A 144 -19.46 -5.59 -11.24
C THR A 144 -20.32 -5.47 -9.98
N GLY A 145 -21.46 -4.77 -10.05
CA GLY A 145 -22.34 -4.54 -8.91
C GLY A 145 -21.70 -3.66 -7.83
N ALA A 146 -20.75 -2.81 -8.21
CA ALA A 146 -19.98 -1.96 -7.29
C ALA A 146 -20.04 -0.48 -7.69
N LEU A 147 -19.97 0.37 -6.67
CA LEU A 147 -19.77 1.80 -6.82
C LEU A 147 -18.28 2.10 -6.84
N PHE A 148 -17.81 2.80 -7.86
CA PHE A 148 -16.43 3.24 -7.95
C PHE A 148 -16.34 4.76 -7.82
N VAL A 149 -15.37 5.21 -7.05
CA VAL A 149 -14.99 6.62 -6.97
C VAL A 149 -13.47 6.74 -7.05
N ASN A 150 -12.96 7.66 -7.85
CA ASN A 150 -11.54 7.92 -7.98
C ASN A 150 -11.21 9.33 -7.48
N LEU A 151 -10.37 9.40 -6.44
CA LEU A 151 -9.99 10.61 -5.73
C LEU A 151 -8.53 10.93 -5.98
N LYS A 152 -8.24 12.17 -6.40
CA LYS A 152 -6.88 12.62 -6.68
C LYS A 152 -6.06 12.81 -5.40
N LEU A 153 -4.80 12.41 -5.47
CA LEU A 153 -3.81 12.63 -4.42
C LEU A 153 -3.00 13.91 -4.72
N ALA A 154 -2.34 14.44 -3.70
CA ALA A 154 -1.49 15.62 -3.84
C ALA A 154 -0.25 15.33 -4.71
N ALA A 155 0.28 14.11 -4.63
CA ALA A 155 1.30 13.63 -5.55
C ALA A 155 0.76 13.64 -6.99
N PHE A 156 1.47 14.32 -7.89
CA PHE A 156 1.02 14.53 -9.26
C PHE A 156 0.86 13.19 -9.99
N GLY A 157 -0.23 13.06 -10.76
CA GLY A 157 -0.55 11.81 -11.46
C GLY A 157 -1.07 10.68 -10.55
N MET A 158 -1.12 10.84 -9.23
CA MET A 158 -1.63 9.81 -8.34
C MET A 158 -3.11 9.97 -8.00
N SER A 159 -3.81 8.84 -7.89
CA SER A 159 -5.19 8.78 -7.40
C SER A 159 -5.45 7.53 -6.57
N LEU A 160 -6.47 7.57 -5.73
CA LEU A 160 -7.02 6.42 -5.04
C LEU A 160 -8.41 6.11 -5.61
N THR A 161 -8.55 4.97 -6.26
CA THR A 161 -9.86 4.41 -6.62
C THR A 161 -10.38 3.59 -5.46
N ILE A 162 -11.64 3.78 -5.09
CA ILE A 162 -12.35 2.99 -4.09
C ILE A 162 -13.50 2.30 -4.80
N ALA A 163 -13.63 0.99 -4.62
CA ALA A 163 -14.72 0.17 -5.15
C ALA A 163 -15.52 -0.42 -3.99
N VAL A 164 -16.74 0.06 -3.81
CA VAL A 164 -17.65 -0.37 -2.76
C VAL A 164 -18.70 -1.30 -3.36
N PRO A 165 -18.69 -2.61 -3.04
CA PRO A 165 -19.70 -3.53 -3.54
C PRO A 165 -21.08 -3.19 -2.99
N SER A 166 -22.14 -3.55 -3.72
CA SER A 166 -23.53 -3.28 -3.27
C SER A 166 -23.86 -3.94 -1.93
N THR A 167 -23.26 -5.08 -1.60
CA THR A 167 -23.42 -5.77 -0.32
C THR A 167 -22.07 -6.24 0.24
N PRO A 168 -21.94 -6.45 1.57
CA PRO A 168 -20.70 -6.97 2.15
C PRO A 168 -20.26 -8.32 1.56
N ARG A 169 -21.20 -9.15 1.10
CA ARG A 169 -20.93 -10.50 0.58
C ARG A 169 -20.41 -10.49 -0.86
N HIS A 170 -20.76 -9.47 -1.65
CA HIS A 170 -20.32 -9.35 -3.05
C HIS A 170 -18.85 -8.95 -3.19
N LEU A 171 -18.12 -8.71 -2.10
CA LEU A 171 -16.69 -8.40 -2.19
C LEU A 171 -15.89 -9.54 -2.85
N VAL A 172 -16.19 -10.80 -2.50
CA VAL A 172 -15.47 -11.96 -3.07
C VAL A 172 -15.75 -12.10 -4.56
N GLU A 173 -17.01 -11.91 -4.97
CA GLU A 173 -17.42 -11.92 -6.38
C GLU A 173 -16.75 -10.79 -7.16
N LEU A 174 -16.71 -9.58 -6.58
CA LEU A 174 -15.99 -8.44 -7.16
C LEU A 174 -14.52 -8.79 -7.38
N ILE A 175 -13.83 -9.36 -6.38
CA ILE A 175 -12.43 -9.78 -6.52
C ILE A 175 -12.25 -10.79 -7.67
N GLN A 176 -13.17 -11.74 -7.81
CA GLN A 176 -13.09 -12.78 -8.84
C GLN A 176 -13.32 -12.24 -10.27
N GLN A 177 -14.13 -11.18 -10.40
CA GLN A 177 -14.41 -10.51 -11.68
C GLN A 177 -13.31 -9.53 -12.11
N LEU A 178 -12.46 -9.10 -11.17
CA LEU A 178 -11.42 -8.13 -11.45
C LEU A 178 -10.25 -8.74 -12.25
N SER A 179 -9.91 -8.03 -13.32
CA SER A 179 -8.81 -8.29 -14.24
C SER A 179 -8.30 -6.95 -14.79
N PRO A 180 -7.10 -6.89 -15.40
CA PRO A 180 -6.61 -5.66 -16.03
C PRO A 180 -7.60 -5.10 -17.05
N GLN A 181 -8.26 -5.98 -17.83
CA GLN A 181 -9.21 -5.58 -18.85
C GLN A 181 -10.52 -5.07 -18.24
N THR A 182 -11.03 -5.72 -17.18
CA THR A 182 -12.26 -5.25 -16.51
C THR A 182 -12.02 -3.93 -15.79
N LEU A 183 -10.88 -3.76 -15.11
CA LEU A 183 -10.49 -2.49 -14.50
C LEU A 183 -10.33 -1.38 -15.54
N GLN A 184 -9.66 -1.66 -16.67
CA GLN A 184 -9.55 -0.69 -17.76
C GLN A 184 -10.93 -0.28 -18.30
N GLY A 185 -11.84 -1.25 -18.46
CA GLY A 185 -13.22 -1.00 -18.86
C GLY A 185 -13.97 -0.12 -17.86
N VAL A 186 -13.81 -0.36 -16.55
CA VAL A 186 -14.35 0.48 -15.48
C VAL A 186 -13.84 1.92 -15.60
N TYR A 187 -12.52 2.10 -15.72
CA TYR A 187 -11.93 3.44 -15.83
C TYR A 187 -12.38 4.21 -17.08
N ASN A 188 -12.55 3.52 -18.21
CA ASN A 188 -13.04 4.13 -19.45
C ASN A 188 -14.49 4.61 -19.35
N ARG A 189 -15.30 4.01 -18.46
CA ARG A 189 -16.71 4.38 -18.24
C ARG A 189 -16.92 5.38 -17.10
N MET A 190 -15.90 5.70 -16.31
CA MET A 190 -16.03 6.67 -15.25
C MET A 190 -16.23 8.09 -15.80
N GLU A 191 -17.16 8.82 -15.20
CA GLU A 191 -17.45 10.21 -15.56
C GLU A 191 -17.31 11.15 -14.35
N TYR A 192 -17.05 12.43 -14.61
CA TYR A 192 -16.93 13.41 -13.54
C TYR A 192 -18.32 13.78 -13.02
N GLU A 193 -18.57 13.45 -11.76
CA GLU A 193 -19.83 13.73 -11.07
C GLU A 193 -19.59 14.44 -9.76
N ASN A 194 -20.61 15.13 -9.24
CA ASN A 194 -20.56 15.71 -7.90
C ASN A 194 -21.07 14.69 -6.87
N VAL A 195 -20.14 14.05 -6.15
CA VAL A 195 -20.39 12.87 -5.31
C VAL A 195 -20.21 13.21 -3.83
N ASP A 196 -21.14 12.74 -3.00
CA ASP A 196 -21.00 12.71 -1.54
C ASP A 196 -20.20 11.47 -1.14
N VAL A 197 -18.93 11.64 -0.77
CA VAL A 197 -18.01 10.55 -0.43
C VAL A 197 -17.90 10.41 1.09
N MET A 198 -18.15 9.19 1.58
CA MET A 198 -17.91 8.80 2.96
C MET A 198 -16.93 7.63 3.01
N LEU A 199 -15.76 7.85 3.60
CA LEU A 199 -14.65 6.90 3.65
C LEU A 199 -14.13 6.75 5.08
N PRO A 200 -13.95 5.54 5.62
CA PRO A 200 -13.39 5.39 6.94
C PRO A 200 -11.92 5.81 6.95
N ARG A 201 -11.46 6.34 8.08
CA ARG A 201 -10.01 6.43 8.34
C ARG A 201 -9.49 5.03 8.61
N PHE A 202 -8.41 4.62 7.93
CA PHE A 202 -7.85 3.29 8.12
C PHE A 202 -6.34 3.27 7.96
N LYS A 203 -5.72 2.29 8.62
CA LYS A 203 -4.31 1.96 8.47
C LYS A 203 -4.18 0.46 8.36
N ILE A 204 -3.64 -0.02 7.24
CA ILE A 204 -3.48 -1.46 6.99
C ILE A 204 -1.99 -1.75 6.98
N LYS A 205 -1.63 -2.85 7.65
CA LYS A 205 -0.30 -3.44 7.59
C LYS A 205 -0.46 -4.85 7.05
N SER A 206 0.15 -5.13 5.91
CA SER A 206 0.12 -6.44 5.27
C SER A 206 1.53 -7.00 5.16
N GLY A 207 1.69 -8.29 5.41
CA GLY A 207 2.93 -9.03 5.22
C GLY A 207 2.65 -10.25 4.35
N VAL A 208 3.41 -10.42 3.27
CA VAL A 208 3.21 -11.48 2.29
C VAL A 208 4.49 -12.30 2.13
N ASP A 209 4.33 -13.62 2.20
CA ASP A 209 5.31 -14.58 1.71
C ASP A 209 4.95 -14.94 0.27
N TRP A 210 5.79 -14.49 -0.65
CA TRP A 210 5.54 -14.64 -2.08
C TRP A 210 5.92 -16.02 -2.61
N ASN A 211 6.63 -16.85 -1.85
CA ASN A 211 7.15 -18.12 -2.36
C ASN A 211 6.07 -19.02 -2.95
N LYS A 212 4.94 -19.20 -2.23
CA LYS A 212 3.83 -20.05 -2.69
C LYS A 212 3.15 -19.46 -3.92
N HIS A 213 2.96 -18.15 -3.92
CA HIS A 213 2.28 -17.41 -4.98
C HIS A 213 3.11 -17.37 -6.27
N LEU A 214 4.40 -17.05 -6.18
CA LEU A 214 5.33 -17.06 -7.30
C LEU A 214 5.48 -18.45 -7.92
N LYS A 215 5.50 -19.50 -7.10
CA LYS A 215 5.46 -20.89 -7.60
C LYS A 215 4.14 -21.17 -8.32
N LYS A 216 2.99 -20.72 -7.79
CA LYS A 216 1.68 -20.95 -8.41
C LYS A 216 1.56 -20.34 -9.81
N ILE A 217 2.27 -19.24 -10.07
CA ILE A 217 2.36 -18.59 -11.40
C ILE A 217 3.50 -19.12 -12.27
N GLY A 218 4.08 -20.29 -11.96
CA GLY A 218 5.07 -20.96 -12.80
C GLY A 218 6.53 -20.66 -12.49
N LEU A 219 6.85 -19.74 -11.56
CA LEU A 219 8.22 -19.43 -11.17
C LEU A 219 8.75 -20.48 -10.19
N HIS A 220 9.09 -21.67 -10.68
CA HIS A 220 9.56 -22.79 -9.84
C HIS A 220 11.08 -22.89 -9.74
N ILE A 221 11.76 -22.73 -10.88
CA ILE A 221 13.18 -23.05 -11.03
C ILE A 221 14.04 -22.24 -10.06
N VAL A 222 13.81 -20.92 -9.93
CA VAL A 222 14.59 -20.03 -9.06
C VAL A 222 14.61 -20.43 -7.59
N PHE A 223 13.59 -21.18 -7.12
CA PHE A 223 13.49 -21.67 -5.74
C PHE A 223 14.12 -23.06 -5.55
N ASN A 224 14.66 -23.67 -6.60
CA ASN A 224 15.27 -25.01 -6.55
C ASN A 224 16.70 -24.93 -6.00
N GLU A 225 16.98 -25.69 -4.93
CA GLU A 225 18.29 -25.67 -4.26
C GLU A 225 19.46 -26.19 -5.10
N THR A 226 19.17 -26.94 -6.17
CA THR A 226 20.15 -27.64 -7.02
C THR A 226 20.25 -27.07 -8.43
N ASN A 227 19.13 -26.65 -9.02
CA ASN A 227 19.07 -26.17 -10.39
C ASN A 227 18.29 -24.86 -10.51
N SER A 228 18.76 -23.81 -9.84
CA SER A 228 18.09 -22.51 -9.85
C SER A 228 18.34 -21.68 -11.11
N GLY A 229 19.42 -22.00 -11.84
CA GLY A 229 19.93 -21.15 -12.93
C GLY A 229 20.56 -19.83 -12.48
N LEU A 230 20.69 -19.58 -11.17
CA LEU A 230 21.12 -18.27 -10.64
C LEU A 230 22.64 -18.14 -10.47
N ASN A 231 23.42 -19.13 -10.89
CA ASN A 231 24.87 -19.15 -10.66
C ASN A 231 25.64 -18.04 -11.38
N GLY A 232 25.04 -17.37 -12.38
CA GLY A 232 25.60 -16.17 -13.01
C GLY A 232 25.75 -14.96 -12.08
N ILE A 233 25.11 -14.98 -10.90
CA ILE A 233 25.26 -13.95 -9.86
C ILE A 233 26.60 -14.10 -9.14
N LEU A 234 27.19 -15.30 -9.14
CA LEU A 234 28.39 -15.64 -8.37
C LEU A 234 29.68 -15.21 -9.07
N THR A 235 30.70 -14.89 -8.28
CA THR A 235 32.08 -14.90 -8.76
C THR A 235 32.69 -16.31 -8.68
N GLN A 236 33.76 -16.54 -9.45
CA GLN A 236 34.51 -17.81 -9.42
C GLN A 236 35.03 -18.16 -8.02
N ASN A 237 35.31 -17.16 -7.18
CA ASN A 237 35.87 -17.32 -5.83
C ASN A 237 34.80 -17.53 -4.74
N SER A 238 33.51 -17.61 -5.09
CA SER A 238 32.44 -17.89 -4.13
C SER A 238 32.63 -19.27 -3.50
N GLN A 239 32.49 -19.36 -2.17
CA GLN A 239 32.57 -20.63 -1.42
C GLN A 239 31.36 -21.52 -1.72
N ILE A 240 30.20 -20.88 -1.89
CA ILE A 240 28.98 -21.53 -2.32
C ILE A 240 28.94 -21.49 -3.85
N LYS A 241 28.85 -22.67 -4.48
CA LYS A 241 28.82 -22.83 -5.94
C LYS A 241 27.41 -22.89 -6.52
N ASN A 242 26.40 -23.07 -5.68
CA ASN A 242 25.02 -23.08 -6.09
C ASN A 242 24.19 -22.19 -5.19
N ILE A 243 23.46 -21.25 -5.79
CA ILE A 243 22.57 -20.35 -5.06
C ILE A 243 21.14 -20.53 -5.51
N TYR A 244 20.19 -20.19 -4.66
CA TYR A 244 18.77 -20.26 -5.00
C TYR A 244 18.00 -19.25 -4.17
N LEU A 245 16.86 -18.82 -4.70
CA LEU A 245 15.98 -17.90 -4.00
C LEU A 245 15.29 -18.65 -2.87
N SER A 246 15.70 -18.40 -1.63
CA SER A 246 15.14 -19.09 -0.48
C SER A 246 13.80 -18.50 -0.06
N LYS A 247 13.69 -17.16 -0.09
CA LYS A 247 12.44 -16.48 0.27
C LYS A 247 12.29 -15.11 -0.37
N VAL A 248 11.04 -14.75 -0.63
CA VAL A 248 10.60 -13.42 -1.04
C VAL A 248 9.57 -12.93 -0.04
N LYS A 249 9.92 -11.89 0.73
CA LYS A 249 9.07 -11.31 1.77
C LYS A 249 8.75 -9.87 1.43
N GLN A 250 7.47 -9.53 1.50
CA GLN A 250 7.02 -8.15 1.35
C GLN A 250 6.26 -7.70 2.57
N LYS A 251 6.48 -6.47 3.02
CA LYS A 251 5.62 -5.80 4.00
C LYS A 251 5.17 -4.45 3.49
N SER A 252 3.87 -4.24 3.48
CA SER A 252 3.26 -3.03 2.95
C SER A 252 2.39 -2.37 4.01
N VAL A 253 2.44 -1.05 4.08
CA VAL A 253 1.66 -0.24 5.00
C VAL A 253 0.98 0.88 4.21
N ILE A 254 -0.33 1.02 4.36
CA ILE A 254 -1.06 2.20 3.89
C ILE A 254 -1.72 2.90 5.08
N ASP A 255 -1.71 4.22 5.06
CA ASP A 255 -2.26 5.08 6.10
C ASP A 255 -3.14 6.15 5.43
N VAL A 256 -4.45 6.10 5.69
CA VAL A 256 -5.46 6.96 5.07
C VAL A 256 -6.20 7.72 6.16
N ASP A 257 -6.14 9.05 6.10
CA ASP A 257 -6.86 9.98 6.97
C ASP A 257 -7.30 11.22 6.19
N GLU A 258 -7.71 12.28 6.89
CA GLU A 258 -8.29 13.49 6.29
C GLU A 258 -7.25 14.38 5.59
N MET A 259 -5.95 14.12 5.80
CA MET A 259 -4.88 15.04 5.43
C MET A 259 -4.76 15.23 3.92
N GLY A 260 -4.51 16.47 3.50
CA GLY A 260 -4.34 16.84 2.10
C GLY A 260 -3.62 18.17 1.97
N ILE A 261 -3.26 18.53 0.74
CA ILE A 261 -2.66 19.82 0.41
C ILE A 261 -3.64 20.57 -0.48
N TYR A 262 -4.18 21.70 -0.01
CA TYR A 262 -5.06 22.50 -0.85
C TYR A 262 -4.28 23.14 -2.00
N ARG A 263 -4.57 22.71 -3.23
CA ARG A 263 -4.09 23.38 -4.46
C ARG A 263 -5.20 24.27 -5.00
N HIS A 264 -5.01 25.59 -4.92
CA HIS A 264 -5.92 26.55 -5.55
C HIS A 264 -5.44 26.84 -6.97
N LYS A 265 -6.32 26.75 -7.97
CA LYS A 265 -6.00 27.08 -9.36
C LYS A 265 -6.66 28.42 -9.70
N VAL A 266 -5.87 29.48 -9.85
CA VAL A 266 -6.35 30.80 -10.27
C VAL A 266 -5.68 31.17 -11.59
N ASN A 267 -6.48 31.44 -12.63
CA ASN A 267 -6.00 31.85 -13.95
C ASN A 267 -4.92 30.95 -14.55
N GLY A 268 -5.10 29.62 -14.45
CA GLY A 268 -4.18 28.64 -15.01
C GLY A 268 -2.90 28.39 -14.20
N LYS A 269 -2.63 29.17 -13.14
CA LYS A 269 -1.50 28.95 -12.21
C LYS A 269 -1.94 28.16 -10.99
N ILE A 270 -1.15 27.15 -10.62
CA ILE A 270 -1.36 26.31 -9.44
C ILE A 270 -0.66 26.99 -8.25
N TYR A 271 -1.42 27.33 -7.23
CA TYR A 271 -0.91 27.82 -5.95
C TYR A 271 -0.95 26.68 -4.94
N ILE A 272 0.23 26.28 -4.46
CA ILE A 272 0.38 25.29 -3.39
C ILE A 272 0.40 26.06 -2.06
N ILE A 273 -0.64 25.92 -1.25
CA ILE A 273 -0.64 26.50 0.11
C ILE A 273 0.04 25.51 1.04
N THR A 274 1.36 25.65 1.23
CA THR A 274 2.17 24.70 2.05
C THR A 274 2.17 25.00 3.55
N ASN A 275 1.58 26.10 4.02
CA ASN A 275 1.62 26.44 5.45
C ASN A 275 0.37 25.99 6.19
N PHE A 276 0.35 24.72 6.61
CA PHE A 276 -0.56 24.27 7.69
C PHE A 276 0.12 23.51 8.84
N ILE A 277 1.45 23.34 8.83
CA ILE A 277 2.14 22.61 9.90
C ILE A 277 3.38 23.38 10.38
N LYS A 278 3.18 24.36 11.28
CA LYS A 278 4.17 24.64 12.33
C LYS A 278 3.68 25.41 13.56
N TYR A 279 2.47 25.98 13.54
CA TYR A 279 1.87 26.58 14.72
C TYR A 279 0.36 26.32 14.73
N ALA A 280 -0.10 25.43 15.60
CA ALA A 280 -1.41 25.63 16.22
C ALA A 280 -1.11 26.36 17.53
N PRO A 281 -1.37 27.67 17.59
CA PRO A 281 -2.65 28.11 18.14
C PRO A 281 -3.25 29.28 17.35
N HIS A 282 -4.56 29.19 17.05
CA HIS A 282 -5.42 30.29 16.60
C HIS A 282 -5.08 31.02 15.28
N CYS A 283 -6.04 30.93 14.33
CA CYS A 283 -6.25 31.82 13.16
C CYS A 283 -5.19 31.68 12.03
N PHE A 284 -5.53 31.60 10.74
CA PHE A 284 -6.68 32.10 9.99
C PHE A 284 -7.17 31.03 8.99
N ILE A 285 -8.34 30.45 9.26
CA ILE A 285 -9.19 29.93 8.20
C ILE A 285 -9.72 31.18 7.48
N HIS A 286 -9.39 31.35 6.21
CA HIS A 286 -9.89 32.48 5.44
C HIS A 286 -11.43 32.42 5.46
N ARG A 287 -12.07 33.41 6.09
CA ARG A 287 -13.53 33.52 6.28
C ARG A 287 -14.32 33.50 4.96
N ASN A 288 -13.65 33.61 3.82
CA ASN A 288 -14.31 33.58 2.51
C ASN A 288 -14.66 32.16 2.02
N PHE A 289 -14.27 31.10 2.74
CA PHE A 289 -14.66 29.72 2.37
C PHE A 289 -16.11 29.33 2.73
N PHE A 290 -16.81 30.13 3.53
CA PHE A 290 -18.19 29.85 3.95
C PHE A 290 -19.22 30.85 3.39
N ASN A 291 -18.76 31.82 2.58
CA ASN A 291 -19.61 32.85 1.98
C ASN A 291 -19.84 32.67 0.48
N ASP A 292 -19.30 31.61 -0.15
CA ASP A 292 -19.99 31.13 -1.34
C ASP A 292 -21.35 30.65 -0.85
N PRO A 293 -22.47 31.19 -1.36
CA PRO A 293 -23.75 30.57 -1.13
C PRO A 293 -23.59 29.18 -1.71
N HIS A 294 -23.37 28.17 -0.85
CA HIS A 294 -23.66 26.80 -1.20
C HIS A 294 -25.08 26.89 -1.72
N PRO A 295 -25.33 26.66 -3.04
CA PRO A 295 -26.69 26.52 -3.46
C PRO A 295 -27.21 25.40 -2.57
N LEU A 296 -28.23 25.71 -1.77
CA LEU A 296 -29.13 24.72 -1.22
C LEU A 296 -29.64 23.97 -2.45
N ARG A 297 -28.87 22.97 -2.88
CA ARG A 297 -29.06 22.27 -4.13
C ARG A 297 -29.90 21.09 -3.73
N ASP A 298 -31.20 21.21 -3.95
CA ASP A 298 -32.22 20.19 -3.72
C ASP A 298 -32.01 18.91 -4.57
N ASN A 299 -30.91 18.81 -5.33
CA ASN A 299 -30.46 17.58 -5.97
C ASN A 299 -29.24 17.02 -5.22
N PHE A 300 -29.48 16.04 -4.36
CA PHE A 300 -28.44 15.19 -3.79
C PHE A 300 -27.74 14.46 -4.95
N GLY A 301 -26.47 14.78 -5.20
CA GLY A 301 -25.63 13.97 -6.08
C GLY A 301 -25.50 12.53 -5.54
N PRO A 302 -24.98 11.59 -6.33
CA PRO A 302 -24.79 10.22 -5.87
C PRO A 302 -23.92 10.18 -4.61
N MET A 303 -24.22 9.23 -3.71
CA MET A 303 -23.48 9.04 -2.47
C MET A 303 -22.69 7.74 -2.52
N VAL A 304 -21.39 7.82 -2.30
CA VAL A 304 -20.52 6.65 -2.12
C VAL A 304 -20.17 6.53 -0.66
N LYS A 305 -20.71 5.50 -0.01
CA LYS A 305 -20.52 5.25 1.42
C LYS A 305 -19.80 3.92 1.64
N ALA A 306 -18.54 3.99 2.03
CA ALA A 306 -17.70 2.83 2.33
C ALA A 306 -17.91 2.32 3.77
N ASP A 307 -19.15 1.93 4.10
CA ASP A 307 -19.56 1.41 5.41
C ASP A 307 -19.56 -0.13 5.50
N ARG A 308 -18.90 -0.80 4.55
CA ARG A 308 -18.78 -2.25 4.43
C ARG A 308 -17.46 -2.60 3.73
N PRO A 309 -17.00 -3.87 3.73
CA PRO A 309 -15.79 -4.27 3.04
C PRO A 309 -15.74 -3.77 1.60
N PHE A 310 -14.63 -3.12 1.25
CA PHE A 310 -14.41 -2.48 -0.04
C PHE A 310 -12.98 -2.74 -0.53
N LEU A 311 -12.77 -2.54 -1.83
CA LEU A 311 -11.45 -2.56 -2.45
C LEU A 311 -10.96 -1.15 -2.71
N PHE A 312 -9.64 -0.98 -2.74
CA PHE A 312 -9.04 0.25 -3.22
C PHE A 312 -7.82 -0.03 -4.09
N PHE A 313 -7.50 0.93 -4.95
CA PHE A 313 -6.41 0.88 -5.91
C PHE A 313 -5.69 2.22 -5.88
N VAL A 314 -4.37 2.17 -5.68
CA VAL A 314 -3.50 3.34 -5.82
C VAL A 314 -3.03 3.36 -7.26
N ASN A 315 -3.41 4.39 -8.01
CA ASN A 315 -3.08 4.52 -9.42
C ASN A 315 -2.03 5.60 -9.62
N LEU A 316 -1.20 5.42 -10.64
CA LEU A 316 -0.22 6.38 -11.12
C LEU A 316 -0.47 6.58 -12.62
N GLN A 317 -0.77 7.82 -13.00
CA GLN A 317 -0.94 8.25 -14.38
C GLN A 317 0.33 8.95 -14.83
N LYS A 318 0.89 8.47 -15.94
CA LYS A 318 2.11 9.03 -16.54
C LYS A 318 1.84 10.38 -17.23
N ASP A 319 0.65 10.54 -17.80
CA ASP A 319 0.16 11.78 -18.40
C ASP A 319 -1.30 12.06 -17.98
N PRO A 320 -1.58 13.12 -17.18
CA PRO A 320 -2.93 13.45 -16.74
C PRO A 320 -3.80 14.09 -17.84
N SER A 321 -3.24 14.44 -19.00
CA SER A 321 -3.99 14.95 -20.16
C SER A 321 -4.55 13.85 -21.04
N ASN A 322 -4.02 12.63 -20.92
CA ASN A 322 -4.43 11.47 -21.70
C ASN A 322 -5.21 10.48 -20.83
N ARG A 323 -6.55 10.46 -20.98
CA ARG A 323 -7.44 9.50 -20.27
C ARG A 323 -7.05 8.04 -20.49
N LEU A 324 -6.38 7.74 -21.60
CA LEU A 324 -5.99 6.39 -22.03
C LEU A 324 -4.62 5.96 -21.47
N ASP A 325 -3.87 6.85 -20.82
CA ASP A 325 -2.52 6.57 -20.31
C ASP A 325 -2.54 6.07 -18.85
N MET A 326 -3.53 5.25 -18.54
CA MET A 326 -3.52 4.30 -17.41
C MET A 326 -2.70 3.04 -17.79
N GLN A 327 -1.76 3.14 -18.73
CA GLN A 327 -1.01 2.00 -19.26
C GLN A 327 0.03 1.45 -18.29
N GLU A 328 0.44 2.23 -17.30
CA GLU A 328 1.25 1.75 -16.17
C GLU A 328 0.45 1.85 -14.86
N LEU A 329 -0.75 1.27 -14.84
CA LEU A 329 -1.26 0.60 -13.63
C LEU A 329 -0.08 -0.14 -13.03
N ILE A 330 0.46 0.32 -11.90
CA ILE A 330 1.69 -0.18 -11.30
C ILE A 330 1.60 -1.71 -11.27
N THR A 331 2.19 -2.34 -12.29
CA THR A 331 2.11 -3.80 -12.50
C THR A 331 3.11 -4.49 -11.55
N GLY A 332 3.74 -3.72 -10.66
CA GLY A 332 4.56 -4.21 -9.55
C GLY A 332 3.89 -4.14 -8.18
N MET A 333 2.79 -3.39 -7.99
CA MET A 333 2.11 -3.22 -6.70
C MET A 333 0.65 -2.81 -6.88
N LEU A 334 -0.16 -3.68 -7.46
CA LEU A 334 -1.56 -3.71 -7.08
C LEU A 334 -1.61 -4.09 -5.59
N MET A 335 -1.59 -3.09 -4.69
CA MET A 335 -2.09 -3.30 -3.34
C MET A 335 -3.61 -3.38 -3.42
N ILE A 336 -4.11 -4.50 -3.96
CA ILE A 336 -5.49 -4.89 -3.67
C ILE A 336 -5.47 -5.33 -2.21
N MET A 337 -5.86 -4.43 -1.33
CA MET A 337 -6.12 -4.79 0.06
C MET A 337 -7.63 -4.67 0.25
N ALA A 338 -8.25 -5.81 0.50
CA ALA A 338 -9.61 -5.85 1.00
C ALA A 338 -9.60 -5.40 2.46
N ILE A 339 -10.42 -4.41 2.79
CA ILE A 339 -10.63 -4.02 4.19
C ILE A 339 -11.75 -4.87 4.76
N ASP A 340 -11.37 -5.89 5.51
CA ASP A 340 -12.34 -6.74 6.21
C ASP A 340 -12.36 -6.50 7.74
N GLY A 341 -11.34 -5.81 8.25
CA GLY A 341 -11.26 -5.39 9.66
C GLY A 341 -10.48 -4.10 9.84
N ILE A 342 -11.11 -3.08 10.44
CA ILE A 342 -10.44 -1.85 10.87
C ILE A 342 -10.14 -2.00 12.36
N THR A 343 -8.90 -2.34 12.70
CA THR A 343 -8.45 -2.28 14.09
C THR A 343 -8.21 -0.83 14.48
N CYS A 344 -9.15 -0.24 15.23
CA CYS A 344 -8.94 1.05 15.87
C CYS A 344 -7.87 0.90 16.95
N SER A 345 -6.73 1.58 16.81
CA SER A 345 -5.77 1.73 17.91
C SER A 345 -6.29 2.81 18.86
N PRO A 346 -6.53 2.51 20.15
CA PRO A 346 -6.81 3.54 21.13
C PRO A 346 -5.53 4.36 21.36
N ARG A 347 -5.53 5.63 20.94
CA ARG A 347 -4.54 6.59 21.44
C ARG A 347 -4.85 6.87 22.91
N THR A 348 -4.26 6.10 23.83
CA THR A 348 -4.13 6.54 25.21
C THR A 348 -3.16 7.71 25.26
N LEU A 349 -3.70 8.90 25.51
CA LEU A 349 -2.94 10.09 25.90
C LEU A 349 -2.26 9.81 27.25
N HIS A 350 -1.03 9.31 27.23
CA HIS A 350 -0.19 9.30 28.42
C HIS A 350 0.31 10.71 28.70
N HIS A 351 -0.44 11.46 29.51
CA HIS A 351 0.15 12.52 30.32
C HIS A 351 1.02 11.86 31.39
N GLN A 352 2.34 11.80 31.14
CA GLN A 352 3.32 11.54 32.19
C GLN A 352 3.39 12.77 33.11
N ARG A 353 3.03 12.60 34.38
CA ARG A 353 3.63 13.35 35.50
C ARG A 353 4.49 12.37 36.31
N PRO A 354 5.65 12.81 36.84
CA PRO A 354 6.59 11.91 37.48
C PRO A 354 6.26 11.68 38.97
N ASN A 355 6.77 10.55 39.48
CA ASN A 355 6.90 10.12 40.88
C ASN A 355 5.68 9.45 41.53
N SER A 356 5.75 8.13 41.71
CA SER A 356 6.17 7.50 42.97
C SER A 356 6.15 5.96 42.83
N ARG A 357 7.06 5.32 43.57
CA ARG A 357 7.21 3.87 43.71
C ARG A 357 5.92 3.25 44.25
N GLU A 358 5.50 2.11 43.70
CA GLU A 358 5.14 0.93 44.50
C GLU A 358 4.84 -0.30 43.64
N ASN A 359 5.20 -1.45 44.21
CA ASN A 359 5.15 -2.80 43.66
C ASN A 359 3.74 -3.21 43.21
N PHE A 360 3.60 -3.84 42.04
CA PHE A 360 2.65 -4.95 41.90
C PHE A 360 3.17 -6.00 40.90
N ASN A 361 3.68 -7.08 41.48
CA ASN A 361 4.08 -8.31 40.82
C ASN A 361 2.85 -9.14 40.43
N ARG A 362 2.99 -9.93 39.36
CA ARG A 362 2.27 -11.18 39.05
C ARG A 362 0.73 -11.12 38.98
N LYS A 363 0.20 -11.02 37.75
CA LYS A 363 -0.89 -11.87 37.19
C LYS A 363 -1.37 -11.27 35.87
N THR A 364 -0.84 -11.77 34.75
CA THR A 364 -1.50 -11.80 33.41
C THR A 364 -0.56 -12.48 32.40
N GLN A 365 -0.09 -13.68 32.75
CA GLN A 365 0.29 -14.67 31.76
C GLN A 365 -0.95 -15.56 31.59
N HIS A 366 -1.74 -15.30 30.55
CA HIS A 366 -2.55 -16.27 29.80
C HIS A 366 -3.46 -15.51 28.82
N LEU A 367 -3.54 -16.02 27.58
CA LEU A 367 -4.51 -15.70 26.53
C LEU A 367 -4.33 -14.38 25.76
N ILE A 368 -3.41 -14.38 24.78
CA ILE A 368 -3.62 -13.66 23.51
C ILE A 368 -3.20 -14.59 22.37
N SER A 369 -4.07 -15.54 22.03
CA SER A 369 -4.06 -16.18 20.72
C SER A 369 -4.42 -15.12 19.68
N ARG A 370 -3.45 -14.73 18.84
CA ARG A 370 -3.68 -13.81 17.71
C ARG A 370 -4.65 -14.47 16.72
N PRO A 371 -5.74 -13.81 16.29
CA PRO A 371 -6.56 -14.35 15.21
C PRO A 371 -5.75 -14.28 13.91
N LYS A 372 -5.60 -15.43 13.25
CA LYS A 372 -5.15 -15.51 11.85
C LYS A 372 -6.26 -14.91 11.00
N VAL A 373 -6.07 -13.69 10.48
CA VAL A 373 -6.87 -13.18 9.38
C VAL A 373 -6.47 -14.01 8.15
N GLN A 374 -7.33 -14.93 7.75
CA GLN A 374 -7.22 -15.58 6.44
C GLN A 374 -7.60 -14.53 5.41
N THR A 375 -6.63 -13.93 4.74
CA THR A 375 -6.87 -13.30 3.44
C THR A 375 -7.33 -14.41 2.50
N PRO A 376 -8.59 -14.45 2.02
CA PRO A 376 -8.96 -15.35 0.94
C PRO A 376 -8.06 -15.00 -0.26
N ASP A 377 -7.77 -16.01 -1.07
CA ASP A 377 -6.83 -16.17 -2.20
C ASP A 377 -6.71 -15.02 -3.25
N LEU A 378 -6.67 -13.75 -2.80
CA LEU A 378 -6.52 -12.53 -3.60
C LEU A 378 -5.23 -12.56 -4.42
N VAL A 379 -4.17 -13.07 -3.81
CA VAL A 379 -2.83 -13.12 -4.39
C VAL A 379 -2.75 -14.20 -5.48
N THR A 380 -3.55 -15.27 -5.38
CA THR A 380 -3.71 -16.26 -6.46
C THR A 380 -4.38 -15.63 -7.68
N HIS A 381 -5.44 -14.84 -7.48
CA HIS A 381 -6.13 -14.16 -8.57
C HIS A 381 -5.21 -13.11 -9.21
N ILE A 382 -4.49 -12.31 -8.42
CA ILE A 382 -3.47 -11.36 -8.94
C ILE A 382 -2.36 -12.09 -9.71
N GLY A 383 -1.99 -13.29 -9.29
CA GLY A 383 -1.00 -14.12 -9.99
C GLY A 383 -1.45 -14.53 -11.40
N GLN A 384 -2.73 -14.87 -11.59
CA GLN A 384 -3.30 -15.16 -12.92
C GLN A 384 -3.35 -13.92 -13.83
N LEU A 385 -3.37 -12.71 -13.26
CA LEU A 385 -3.35 -11.45 -14.03
C LEU A 385 -1.96 -11.12 -14.60
N ILE A 386 -0.89 -11.65 -14.00
CA ILE A 386 0.49 -11.50 -14.51
C ILE A 386 0.72 -12.45 -15.70
N ASP A 387 0.14 -13.65 -15.67
CA ASP A 387 0.26 -14.67 -16.74
C ASP A 387 -0.25 -14.18 -18.11
N GLN A 388 -1.30 -13.34 -18.12
CA GLN A 388 -1.84 -12.79 -19.38
C GLN A 388 -0.94 -11.74 -20.04
N ARG A 389 0.10 -11.25 -19.37
CA ARG A 389 1.11 -10.33 -19.94
C ARG A 389 2.43 -11.02 -20.31
N GLY A 390 2.59 -12.31 -19.99
CA GLY A 390 3.79 -13.09 -20.31
C GLY A 390 3.83 -13.70 -21.71
N SER A 391 2.78 -13.50 -22.51
CA SER A 391 2.66 -14.04 -23.87
C SER A 391 2.70 -12.94 -24.93
N TYR A 392 3.74 -12.10 -24.92
CA TYR A 392 4.17 -11.31 -26.09
C TYR A 392 5.67 -11.04 -26.04
#